data_AF-A0A3N5B1C4-F1
#
_entry.id   AF-A0A3N5B1C4-F1
#
_cell.length_a   1.000
_cell.length_b   1.000
_cell.length_c   1.000
_cell.angle_alpha   90.00
_cell.angle_beta   90.00
_cell.angle_gamma   90.00
#
_symmetry.space_group_name_H-M   'P 1'
#
loop_
_entity.id
_entity.type
_entity.pdbx_description
1 polymer ?
#
loop_
_entity_poly.entity_id
_entity_poly.type
_entity_poly.pdbx_seq_one_letter_code
_entity_poly.pdbx_strand_id
1 'polypeptide(L)'
;MAVVLFITVPWLVLEKVEDKQQFEAYLNEFYKTLDDTHRDVEAIQSNPDEMSPLLIDQNLEKLNSILRLGNRTINNDIQDQPRFFVGRISADEVQQAELEKVEEGLSYMLDKLHSEETGQENPDLTVEMFGEIIEKGASIGN
;
A
#
# COMPACT_ATOMS: atom_id res chain seq x y z
N MET A 1 -47.44 -6.28 15.93
CA MET A 1 -46.17 -6.32 16.69
C MET A 1 -45.07 -5.84 15.76
N ALA A 2 -44.55 -4.63 15.98
CA ALA A 2 -43.47 -4.05 15.19
C ALA A 2 -42.42 -3.52 16.17
N VAL A 3 -41.56 -4.42 16.67
CA VAL A 3 -40.42 -4.09 17.54
C VAL A 3 -39.25 -4.90 17.03
N VAL A 4 -38.65 -4.47 15.92
CA VAL A 4 -37.42 -5.09 15.38
C VAL A 4 -36.36 -4.06 14.97
N LEU A 5 -36.64 -2.75 15.02
CA LEU A 5 -35.78 -1.75 14.37
C LEU A 5 -34.81 -0.94 15.25
N PHE A 6 -34.80 -1.12 16.58
CA PHE A 6 -33.98 -0.27 17.45
C PHE A 6 -32.69 -0.91 17.98
N ILE A 7 -32.53 -2.24 17.88
CA ILE A 7 -31.36 -2.95 18.42
C ILE A 7 -30.29 -3.20 17.35
N THR A 8 -30.69 -3.32 16.07
CA THR A 8 -29.76 -3.56 14.95
C THR A 8 -29.01 -2.30 14.52
N VAL A 9 -29.63 -1.12 14.62
CA VAL A 9 -29.02 0.15 14.18
C VAL A 9 -27.76 0.51 14.97
N PRO A 10 -27.74 0.44 16.32
CA PRO A 10 -26.52 0.71 17.08
C PRO A 10 -25.38 -0.27 16.76
N TRP A 11 -25.72 -1.54 16.54
CA TRP A 11 -24.74 -2.59 16.23
C TRP A 11 -24.10 -2.37 14.85
N LEU A 12 -24.91 -2.09 13.84
CA LEU A 12 -24.45 -1.77 12.48
C LEU A 12 -23.58 -0.50 12.44
N VAL A 13 -23.86 0.48 13.31
CA VAL A 13 -23.04 1.70 13.41
C VAL A 13 -21.70 1.39 14.09
N LEU A 14 -21.69 0.55 15.13
CA LEU A 14 -20.45 0.15 15.81
C LEU A 14 -19.53 -0.63 14.87
N GLU A 15 -20.06 -1.64 14.16
CA GLU A 15 -19.30 -2.43 13.19
C GLU A 15 -18.67 -1.54 12.11
N LYS A 16 -19.42 -0.58 11.56
CA LYS A 16 -18.89 0.35 10.56
C LYS A 16 -17.77 1.26 11.08
N VAL A 17 -17.84 1.65 12.35
CA VAL A 17 -16.79 2.48 12.97
C VAL A 17 -15.53 1.64 13.21
N GLU A 18 -15.70 0.40 13.67
CA GLU A 18 -14.58 -0.54 13.85
C GLU A 18 -13.91 -0.88 12.52
N ASP A 19 -14.68 -1.18 11.47
CA ASP A 19 -14.16 -1.45 10.12
C ASP A 19 -13.36 -0.25 9.59
N LYS A 20 -13.86 0.98 9.80
CA LYS A 20 -13.17 2.20 9.38
C LYS A 20 -11.84 2.36 10.11
N GLN A 21 -11.83 2.20 11.44
CA GLN A 21 -10.61 2.34 12.23
C GLN A 21 -9.56 1.28 11.88
N GLN A 22 -9.99 0.05 11.63
CA GLN A 22 -9.10 -1.02 11.20
C GLN A 22 -8.50 -0.71 9.83
N PHE A 23 -9.29 -0.21 8.89
CA PHE A 23 -8.79 0.22 7.58
C PHE A 23 -7.86 1.42 7.66
N GLU A 24 -8.17 2.44 8.48
CA GLU A 24 -7.29 3.60 8.70
C GLU A 24 -5.92 3.16 9.27
N ALA A 25 -5.90 2.28 10.28
CA ALA A 25 -4.64 1.78 10.84
C ALA A 25 -3.83 0.95 9.81
N TYR A 26 -4.52 0.13 9.02
CA TYR A 26 -3.93 -0.63 7.92
C TYR A 26 -3.33 0.31 6.85
N LEU A 27 -4.08 1.34 6.45
CA LEU A 27 -3.68 2.31 5.44
C LEU A 27 -2.42 3.06 5.86
N ASN A 28 -2.33 3.47 7.14
CA ASN A 28 -1.16 4.15 7.68
C ASN A 28 0.09 3.26 7.63
N GLU A 29 -0.01 2.00 8.10
CA GLU A 29 1.13 1.06 8.06
C GLU A 29 1.59 0.78 6.62
N PHE A 30 0.65 0.65 5.68
CA PHE A 30 0.95 0.48 4.27
C PHE A 30 1.65 1.73 3.71
N TYR A 31 1.08 2.92 3.92
CA TYR A 31 1.63 4.19 3.44
C TYR A 31 3.05 4.44 3.97
N LYS A 32 3.28 4.20 5.26
CA LYS A 32 4.61 4.34 5.87
C LYS A 32 5.62 3.40 5.25
N THR A 33 5.26 2.12 5.09
CA THR A 33 6.17 1.15 4.45
C THR A 33 6.44 1.53 3.00
N LEU A 34 5.45 2.10 2.30
CA LEU A 34 5.59 2.56 0.92
C LEU A 34 6.57 3.76 0.84
N ASP A 35 6.43 4.74 1.73
CA ASP A 35 7.30 5.91 1.84
C ASP A 35 8.76 5.52 2.14
N ASP A 36 8.96 4.60 3.09
CA ASP A 36 10.29 4.05 3.41
C ASP A 36 10.88 3.32 2.18
N THR A 37 10.08 2.53 1.47
CA THR A 37 10.53 1.79 0.27
C THR A 37 10.92 2.75 -0.85
N HIS A 38 10.12 3.80 -1.09
CA HIS A 38 10.40 4.80 -2.11
C HIS A 38 11.71 5.54 -1.83
N ARG A 39 11.94 5.96 -0.58
CA ARG A 39 13.21 6.57 -0.16
C ARG A 39 14.41 5.65 -0.37
N ASP A 40 14.28 4.36 -0.06
CA ASP A 40 15.36 3.39 -0.29
C ASP A 40 15.68 3.24 -1.78
N VAL A 41 14.66 3.28 -2.65
CA VAL A 41 14.85 3.27 -4.12
C VAL A 41 15.57 4.54 -4.58
N GLU A 42 15.12 5.72 -4.16
CA GLU A 42 15.78 7.00 -4.48
C GLU A 42 17.24 7.03 -4.02
N ALA A 43 17.51 6.48 -2.83
CA ALA A 43 18.84 6.45 -2.26
C ALA A 43 19.78 5.49 -3.01
N ILE A 44 19.28 4.34 -3.47
CA ILE A 44 20.03 3.42 -4.34
C ILE A 44 20.30 4.06 -5.71
N GLN A 45 19.33 4.77 -6.29
CA GLN A 45 19.55 5.48 -7.55
C GLN A 45 20.60 6.61 -7.39
N SER A 46 20.61 7.27 -6.24
CA SER A 46 21.56 8.36 -5.94
C SER A 46 22.97 7.84 -5.60
N ASN A 47 23.07 6.71 -4.88
CA ASN A 47 24.32 6.11 -4.41
C ASN A 47 24.31 4.59 -4.61
N PRO A 48 24.44 4.10 -5.87
CA PRO A 48 24.29 2.68 -6.19
C PRO A 48 25.34 1.76 -5.56
N ASP A 49 26.48 2.32 -5.14
CA ASP A 49 27.58 1.58 -4.51
C ASP A 49 27.39 1.36 -2.99
N GLU A 50 26.47 2.08 -2.34
CA GLU A 50 26.31 2.06 -0.88
C GLU A 50 25.14 1.19 -0.40
N MET A 51 24.18 0.85 -1.26
CA MET A 51 23.00 0.08 -0.88
C MET A 51 22.75 -1.12 -1.80
N SER A 52 22.39 -2.25 -1.17
CA SER A 52 22.12 -3.48 -1.88
C SER A 52 20.72 -3.43 -2.52
N PRO A 53 20.59 -3.72 -3.82
CA PRO A 53 19.28 -3.81 -4.46
C PRO A 53 18.37 -4.89 -3.84
N LEU A 54 18.95 -5.87 -3.14
CA LEU A 54 18.21 -6.85 -2.35
C LEU A 54 17.28 -6.21 -1.30
N LEU A 55 17.64 -5.03 -0.78
CA LEU A 55 16.82 -4.30 0.19
C LEU A 55 15.47 -3.87 -0.44
N ILE A 56 15.49 -3.45 -1.70
CA ILE A 56 14.27 -3.06 -2.42
C ILE A 56 13.36 -4.27 -2.59
N ASP A 57 13.91 -5.43 -2.99
CA ASP A 57 13.11 -6.66 -3.14
C ASP A 57 12.44 -7.06 -1.81
N GLN A 58 13.20 -6.99 -0.69
CA GLN A 58 12.67 -7.26 0.65
C GLN A 58 11.56 -6.29 1.05
N ASN A 59 11.71 -5.01 0.75
CA ASN A 59 10.71 -3.99 1.05
C ASN A 59 9.44 -4.16 0.19
N LEU A 60 9.60 -4.49 -1.10
CA LEU A 60 8.48 -4.82 -1.97
C LEU A 60 7.76 -6.09 -1.48
N GLU A 61 8.47 -7.13 -1.04
CA GLU A 61 7.88 -8.31 -0.42
C GLU A 61 7.14 -7.99 0.88
N LYS A 62 7.66 -7.04 1.67
CA LYS A 62 6.99 -6.54 2.87
C LYS A 62 5.67 -5.86 2.51
N LEU A 63 5.65 -4.98 1.51
CA LEU A 63 4.43 -4.35 1.00
C LEU A 63 3.42 -5.39 0.51
N ASN A 64 3.87 -6.41 -0.23
CA ASN A 64 3.01 -7.52 -0.64
C ASN A 64 2.41 -8.27 0.56
N SER A 65 3.21 -8.48 1.61
CA SER A 65 2.76 -9.15 2.83
C SER A 65 1.72 -8.33 3.59
N ILE A 66 1.86 -7.00 3.61
CA ILE A 66 0.86 -6.08 4.16
C ILE A 66 -0.43 -6.15 3.33
N LEU A 67 -0.37 -6.12 2.00
CA LEU A 67 -1.56 -6.27 1.14
C LEU A 67 -2.31 -7.58 1.41
N ARG A 68 -1.57 -8.69 1.54
CA ARG A 68 -2.15 -10.00 1.87
C ARG A 68 -2.79 -10.04 3.26
N LEU A 69 -2.20 -9.32 4.22
CA LEU A 69 -2.79 -9.17 5.55
C LEU A 69 -4.10 -8.38 5.44
N GLY A 70 -4.07 -7.22 4.76
CA GLY A 70 -5.22 -6.37 4.48
C GLY A 70 -6.38 -7.15 3.86
N ASN A 71 -6.10 -7.92 2.80
CA ASN A 71 -7.06 -8.80 2.16
C ASN A 71 -7.76 -9.75 3.14
N ARG A 72 -6.99 -10.40 4.03
CA ARG A 72 -7.50 -11.43 4.94
C ARG A 72 -8.19 -10.88 6.18
N THR A 73 -7.75 -9.74 6.70
CA THR A 73 -8.14 -9.26 8.02
C THR A 73 -8.94 -7.97 7.99
N ILE A 74 -8.86 -7.19 6.90
CA ILE A 74 -9.53 -5.89 6.79
C ILE A 74 -10.66 -5.99 5.78
N ASN A 75 -10.35 -6.30 4.53
CA ASN A 75 -11.35 -6.43 3.47
C ASN A 75 -10.80 -7.27 2.31
N ASN A 76 -11.56 -8.30 1.89
CA ASN A 76 -11.19 -9.20 0.79
C ASN A 76 -11.13 -8.52 -0.59
N ASP A 77 -11.65 -7.29 -0.72
CA ASP A 77 -11.55 -6.48 -1.93
C ASP A 77 -10.17 -5.83 -2.10
N ILE A 78 -9.34 -5.81 -1.04
CA ILE A 78 -7.93 -5.41 -1.14
C ILE A 78 -7.20 -6.46 -1.99
N GLN A 79 -6.68 -6.04 -3.15
CA GLN A 79 -5.94 -6.95 -4.03
C GLN A 79 -4.65 -7.42 -3.37
N ASP A 80 -4.43 -8.74 -3.30
CA ASP A 80 -3.37 -9.33 -2.49
C ASP A 80 -2.08 -9.65 -3.27
N GLN A 81 -2.05 -9.47 -4.61
CA GLN A 81 -0.92 -9.88 -5.46
C GLN A 81 -0.70 -9.06 -6.75
N PRO A 82 -0.44 -7.75 -6.69
CA PRO A 82 0.17 -7.08 -7.82
C PRO A 82 1.55 -7.70 -8.09
N ARG A 83 1.79 -8.27 -9.28
CA ARG A 83 3.11 -8.85 -9.67
C ARG A 83 4.28 -7.89 -9.47
N PHE A 84 3.97 -6.60 -9.32
CA PHE A 84 4.89 -5.55 -8.96
C PHE A 84 5.70 -5.84 -7.68
N PHE A 85 5.07 -6.41 -6.64
CA PHE A 85 5.70 -6.51 -5.32
C PHE A 85 6.46 -7.83 -5.05
N VAL A 86 6.78 -8.62 -6.09
CA VAL A 86 7.37 -9.96 -5.90
C VAL A 86 8.51 -10.23 -6.88
N GLY A 87 9.67 -10.59 -6.33
CA GLY A 87 10.76 -11.29 -7.02
C GLY A 87 11.30 -10.56 -8.25
N ARG A 88 11.52 -9.25 -8.12
CA ARG A 88 11.89 -8.39 -9.25
C ARG A 88 13.37 -8.16 -9.39
N ILE A 89 14.07 -8.08 -8.27
CA ILE A 89 15.45 -7.64 -8.25
C ILE A 89 16.35 -8.86 -8.07
N SER A 90 17.00 -9.27 -9.17
CA SER A 90 18.07 -10.26 -9.09
C SER A 90 19.32 -9.58 -8.52
N ALA A 91 20.04 -10.29 -7.64
CA ALA A 91 21.23 -9.76 -6.97
C ALA A 91 22.39 -9.44 -7.93
N ASP A 92 22.33 -9.95 -9.17
CA ASP A 92 23.47 -9.95 -10.09
C ASP A 92 23.47 -8.79 -11.09
N GLU A 93 22.32 -8.15 -11.35
CA GLU A 93 22.21 -6.95 -12.18
C GLU A 93 20.82 -6.34 -11.98
N VAL A 94 20.76 -5.20 -11.28
CA VAL A 94 19.57 -4.35 -11.33
C VAL A 94 19.76 -3.36 -12.44
N GLN A 95 18.89 -3.44 -13.45
CA GLN A 95 18.92 -2.47 -14.53
C GLN A 95 18.35 -1.15 -13.99
N GLN A 96 19.08 -0.05 -14.20
CA GLN A 96 18.64 1.28 -13.77
C GLN A 96 17.21 1.60 -14.26
N ALA A 97 16.85 1.15 -15.46
CA ALA A 97 15.51 1.25 -16.02
C ALA A 97 14.42 0.49 -15.22
N GLU A 98 14.77 -0.61 -14.55
CA GLU A 98 13.84 -1.32 -13.66
C GLU A 98 13.62 -0.55 -12.36
N LEU A 99 14.67 0.08 -11.81
CA LEU A 99 14.56 0.93 -10.63
C LEU A 99 13.74 2.20 -10.91
N GLU A 100 13.92 2.81 -12.08
CA GLU A 100 13.14 3.97 -12.50
C GLU A 100 11.64 3.64 -12.55
N LYS A 101 11.27 2.52 -13.17
CA LYS A 101 9.88 2.06 -13.16
C LYS A 101 9.35 1.78 -11.76
N VAL A 102 10.16 1.13 -10.92
CA VAL A 102 9.77 0.85 -9.53
C VAL A 102 9.53 2.17 -8.78
N GLU A 103 10.43 3.13 -8.92
CA GLU A 103 10.28 4.47 -8.35
C GLU A 103 9.01 5.16 -8.85
N GLU A 104 8.76 5.20 -10.17
CA GLU A 104 7.56 5.80 -10.75
C GLU A 104 6.27 5.19 -10.20
N GLY A 105 6.23 3.87 -10.05
CA GLY A 105 5.09 3.14 -9.50
C GLY A 105 4.84 3.47 -8.03
N LEU A 106 5.91 3.48 -7.22
CA LEU A 106 5.84 3.83 -5.79
C LEU A 106 5.46 5.31 -5.59
N SER A 107 6.06 6.21 -6.37
CA SER A 107 5.80 7.64 -6.37
C SER A 107 4.35 7.96 -6.71
N TYR A 108 3.80 7.30 -7.74
CA TYR A 108 2.38 7.41 -8.08
C TYR A 108 1.48 6.98 -6.90
N MET A 109 1.80 5.85 -6.25
CA MET A 109 1.01 5.39 -5.11
C MET A 109 1.09 6.37 -3.95
N LEU A 110 2.28 6.89 -3.62
CA LEU A 110 2.47 7.86 -2.54
C LEU A 110 1.65 9.13 -2.78
N ASP A 111 1.80 9.75 -3.95
CA ASP A 111 1.07 10.97 -4.33
C ASP A 111 -0.45 10.79 -4.21
N LYS A 112 -0.97 9.60 -4.58
CA LYS A 112 -2.41 9.32 -4.57
C LYS A 112 -2.93 8.91 -3.20
N LEU A 113 -2.09 8.33 -2.36
CA LEU A 113 -2.43 8.01 -0.98
C LEU A 113 -2.26 9.20 -0.04
N HIS A 114 -1.54 10.25 -0.45
CA HIS A 114 -1.25 11.43 0.37
C HIS A 114 -2.48 12.32 0.61
N SER A 115 -2.55 12.92 1.79
CA SER A 115 -3.45 14.01 2.14
C SER A 115 -2.66 15.29 2.41
N GLU A 116 -2.84 16.27 1.55
CA GLU A 116 -2.28 17.62 1.68
C GLU A 116 -2.68 18.32 3.00
N GLU A 117 -3.85 17.98 3.55
CA GLU A 117 -4.36 18.58 4.79
C GLU A 117 -3.58 18.10 6.02
N THR A 118 -3.23 16.81 6.04
CA THR A 118 -2.58 16.17 7.19
C THR A 118 -1.07 16.01 7.01
N GLY A 119 -0.58 16.10 5.77
CA GLY A 119 0.79 15.75 5.41
C GLY A 119 1.09 14.25 5.55
N GLN A 120 0.05 13.40 5.64
CA GLN A 120 0.14 11.96 5.87
C GLN A 120 -0.76 11.21 4.87
N GLU A 121 -1.13 9.96 5.15
CA GLU A 121 -2.12 9.23 4.37
C GLU A 121 -3.49 9.92 4.40
N ASN A 122 -4.27 9.77 3.33
CA ASN A 122 -5.61 10.32 3.23
C ASN A 122 -6.63 9.43 3.98
N PRO A 123 -7.17 9.88 5.14
CA PRO A 123 -8.06 9.07 5.97
C PRO A 123 -9.45 8.89 5.35
N ASP A 124 -9.78 9.64 4.29
CA ASP A 124 -11.04 9.56 3.59
C ASP A 124 -11.01 8.56 2.41
N LEU A 125 -9.89 7.88 2.19
CA LEU A 125 -9.80 6.81 1.20
C LEU A 125 -10.74 5.67 1.55
N THR A 126 -11.41 5.13 0.52
CA THR A 126 -12.12 3.87 0.64
C THR A 126 -11.20 2.71 0.26
N VAL A 127 -11.57 1.49 0.66
CA VAL A 127 -10.89 0.26 0.23
C VAL A 127 -10.82 0.15 -1.30
N GLU A 128 -11.89 0.52 -1.99
CA GLU A 128 -11.97 0.49 -3.45
C GLU A 128 -10.97 1.48 -4.07
N MET A 129 -10.97 2.72 -3.61
CA MET A 129 -10.02 3.74 -4.08
C MET A 129 -8.56 3.33 -3.81
N PHE A 130 -8.29 2.77 -2.63
CA PHE A 130 -6.99 2.20 -2.31
C PHE A 130 -6.61 1.11 -3.33
N GLY A 131 -7.50 0.15 -3.59
CA GLY A 131 -7.26 -0.91 -4.56
C GLY A 131 -6.95 -0.40 -5.97
N GLU A 132 -7.69 0.59 -6.46
CA GLU A 132 -7.46 1.23 -7.75
C GLU A 132 -6.08 1.90 -7.83
N ILE A 133 -5.67 2.59 -6.76
CA ILE A 133 -4.36 3.25 -6.67
C ILE A 133 -3.24 2.21 -6.72
N ILE A 134 -3.35 1.13 -5.95
CA ILE A 134 -2.35 0.05 -5.92
C ILE A 134 -2.25 -0.64 -7.28
N GLU A 135 -3.39 -0.96 -7.93
CA GLU A 135 -3.40 -1.59 -9.25
C GLU A 135 -2.76 -0.69 -10.30
N LYS A 136 -3.10 0.60 -10.29
CA LYS A 136 -2.56 1.55 -11.25
C LYS A 136 -1.07 1.80 -11.06
N GLY A 137 -0.61 1.98 -9.82
CA GLY A 137 0.81 2.13 -9.51
C GLY A 137 1.61 0.88 -9.89
N ALA A 138 1.07 -0.31 -9.61
CA ALA A 138 1.70 -1.58 -9.98
C ALA A 138 1.79 -1.74 -11.50
N SER A 139 0.79 -1.25 -12.25
CA SER A 139 0.84 -1.23 -13.71
C SER A 139 1.89 -0.26 -14.26
N ILE A 140 2.12 0.89 -13.60
CA ILE A 140 3.15 1.87 -13.99
C ILE A 140 4.53 1.26 -13.79
N GLY A 141 4.74 0.61 -12.65
CA GLY A 141 6.04 0.03 -12.36
C GLY A 141 6.36 -1.27 -13.09
N ASN A 142 5.45 -1.86 -13.87
CA ASN A 142 5.72 -3.07 -14.69
C ASN A 142 6.42 -2.77 -16.02
#